data_AF-A0A542UJ20-F1
#
_entry.id   AF-A0A542UJ20-F1
#
_cell.length_a   1.000
_cell.length_b   1.000
_cell.length_c   1.000
_cell.angle_alpha   90.00
_cell.angle_beta   90.00
_cell.angle_gamma   90.00
#
_symmetry.space_group_name_H-M   'P 1'
#
loop_
_entity.id
_entity.type
_entity.pdbx_description
1 polymer ?
#
loop_
_entity_poly.entity_id
_entity_poly.type
_entity_poly.pdbx_seq_one_letter_code
_entity_poly.pdbx_strand_id
1 'polypeptide(L)'
;MSLASSPAPSHAARRFRRSLVAASAVAVGAGALLAPSASAADQWGRGFLIPDSAGHSGASHIGDYVSAVPGAIAYCADPGLAGPGAAGGYGAARDYTSWTSQATGRAASAAQVSQAAYILSKYGQAGSDAQGAAVDADVYSLLNAGSAYALPDGTRAVQRLSYPQVAPQAKKLATAYLSEAARFAGPYTVHLQPLAALRPGVTTNIKITVTSAAGNAVPGIRLNLKAALDGKQVAEDTESTNADGIAYAHVRAAKGHSVTLTTEATGLPGTTLRAVLPHNKEAQRMVLAGGTTSATAQLTMKTTEEGGRIKVVKTAGDTGKPLGGVKFAVRDKDGKTVATGTTNADGIWQTAELPAGEYTVHEVEAVDGYQLASDQHVAVTDGKDAAVAVRDVRIPKPAVPKPRPVTIKVLPQTGA
;
A
#
# COMPACT_ATOMS: atom_id res chain seq x y z
N MET A 1 13.55 -6.23 -4.99
CA MET A 1 14.72 -6.94 -4.44
C MET A 1 15.90 -6.83 -5.39
N SER A 2 17.02 -6.27 -4.93
CA SER A 2 18.32 -6.36 -5.61
C SER A 2 19.16 -7.36 -4.83
N LEU A 3 19.63 -8.41 -5.50
CA LEU A 3 20.53 -9.40 -4.92
C LEU A 3 21.96 -8.86 -4.93
N ALA A 4 22.51 -8.57 -3.75
CA ALA A 4 23.94 -8.49 -3.50
C ALA A 4 24.21 -8.83 -2.03
N SER A 5 25.15 -9.74 -1.80
CA SER A 5 25.49 -10.32 -0.50
C SER A 5 26.56 -9.51 0.26
N SER A 6 26.49 -9.57 1.59
CA SER A 6 27.53 -9.33 2.63
C SER A 6 27.19 -8.24 3.66
N PRO A 7 27.78 -8.25 4.87
CA PRO A 7 27.52 -9.20 5.95
C PRO A 7 27.02 -8.49 7.24
N ALA A 8 26.55 -9.29 8.20
CA ALA A 8 25.99 -8.86 9.49
C ALA A 8 26.94 -8.01 10.36
N PRO A 9 26.38 -7.19 11.28
CA PRO A 9 27.08 -6.82 12.50
C PRO A 9 26.44 -7.41 13.77
N SER A 10 27.32 -7.51 14.76
CA SER A 10 27.28 -8.25 16.00
C SER A 10 26.33 -7.72 17.07
N HIS A 11 25.85 -8.65 17.90
CA HIS A 11 25.19 -8.39 19.17
C HIS A 11 26.10 -7.65 20.16
N ALA A 12 25.62 -6.55 20.72
CA ALA A 12 26.16 -5.94 21.92
C ALA A 12 25.10 -5.97 23.04
N ALA A 13 25.31 -6.86 24.02
CA ALA A 13 24.48 -6.98 25.21
C ALA A 13 24.71 -5.79 26.15
N ARG A 14 23.68 -4.97 26.38
CA ARG A 14 23.69 -3.94 27.43
C ARG A 14 23.35 -4.55 28.79
N ARG A 15 24.34 -4.58 29.68
CA ARG A 15 24.18 -4.88 31.12
C ARG A 15 23.49 -3.72 31.82
N PHE A 16 22.30 -3.95 32.40
CA PHE A 16 21.69 -3.04 33.37
C PHE A 16 22.07 -3.46 34.79
N ARG A 17 22.78 -2.59 35.52
CA ARG A 17 23.01 -2.70 36.97
C ARG A 17 21.71 -2.33 37.69
N ARG A 18 21.17 -3.24 38.50
CA ARG A 18 20.11 -2.93 39.47
C ARG A 18 20.76 -2.50 40.78
N SER A 19 20.51 -1.27 41.19
CA SER A 19 20.77 -0.81 42.57
C SER A 19 19.58 -1.19 43.44
N LEU A 20 19.82 -2.01 44.47
CA LEU A 20 18.87 -2.23 45.55
C LEU A 20 18.77 -0.95 46.40
N VAL A 21 17.56 -0.42 46.54
CA VAL A 21 17.22 0.53 47.60
C VAL A 21 16.19 -0.15 48.48
N ALA A 22 16.59 -0.44 49.72
CA ALA A 22 15.70 -0.91 50.78
C ALA A 22 14.80 0.25 51.21
N ALA A 23 13.48 0.05 51.18
CA ALA A 23 12.52 0.98 51.75
C ALA A 23 11.92 0.36 53.01
N SER A 24 12.23 0.97 54.14
CA SER A 24 11.72 0.68 55.47
C SER A 24 10.22 0.98 55.54
N ALA A 25 9.47 0.06 56.15
CA ALA A 25 8.06 0.21 56.44
C ALA A 25 7.83 1.32 57.47
N VAL A 26 6.98 2.29 57.12
CA VAL A 26 6.35 3.22 58.06
C VAL A 26 4.85 3.12 57.84
N ALA A 27 4.17 2.49 58.79
CA ALA A 27 2.72 2.47 58.88
C ALA A 27 2.25 3.82 59.43
N VAL A 28 1.55 4.60 58.60
CA VAL A 28 0.74 5.73 59.05
C VAL A 28 -0.63 5.56 58.42
N GLY A 29 -1.64 5.46 59.29
CA GLY A 29 -3.03 5.35 58.91
C GLY A 29 -3.49 6.61 58.16
N ALA A 30 -3.92 6.39 56.93
CA ALA A 30 -4.91 7.21 56.25
C ALA A 30 -5.94 6.22 55.73
N GLY A 31 -7.22 6.49 55.96
CA GLY A 31 -8.33 5.65 55.47
C GLY A 31 -8.21 5.43 53.97
N ALA A 32 -7.65 4.28 53.60
CA ALA A 32 -7.61 3.83 52.23
C ALA A 32 -8.99 3.28 51.89
N LEU A 33 -9.79 4.08 51.18
CA LEU A 33 -10.88 3.55 50.36
C LEU A 33 -10.29 2.72 49.21
N LEU A 34 -9.78 1.53 49.55
CA LEU A 34 -9.50 0.41 48.63
C LEU A 34 -10.66 -0.58 48.77
N ALA A 35 -11.28 -1.17 47.76
CA ALA A 35 -11.43 -0.92 46.33
C ALA A 35 -12.64 -1.79 45.94
N PRO A 36 -13.74 -1.25 45.38
CA PRO A 36 -14.89 -2.07 44.96
C PRO A 36 -14.60 -2.90 43.69
N SER A 37 -13.40 -2.78 43.10
CA SER A 37 -13.00 -3.53 41.90
C SER A 37 -12.67 -5.00 42.17
N ALA A 38 -12.26 -5.37 43.39
CA ALA A 38 -11.86 -6.74 43.69
C ALA A 38 -13.02 -7.75 43.60
N SER A 39 -14.25 -7.39 43.98
CA SER A 39 -15.38 -8.33 43.97
C SER A 39 -16.04 -8.53 42.60
N ALA A 40 -15.86 -7.61 41.64
CA ALA A 40 -16.40 -7.74 40.28
C ALA A 40 -15.56 -8.73 39.44
N ALA A 41 -14.24 -8.59 39.52
CA ALA A 41 -13.27 -9.37 38.77
C ALA A 41 -13.32 -10.86 39.10
N ASP A 42 -13.51 -11.19 40.37
CA ASP A 42 -13.56 -12.58 40.85
C ASP A 42 -14.84 -13.31 40.43
N GLN A 43 -15.94 -12.59 40.18
CA GLN A 43 -17.24 -13.19 39.85
C GLN A 43 -17.52 -13.24 38.35
N TRP A 44 -17.19 -12.17 37.61
CA TRP A 44 -17.61 -12.00 36.22
C TRP A 44 -16.43 -11.79 35.28
N GLY A 45 -15.55 -10.85 35.62
CA GLY A 45 -14.45 -10.43 34.77
C GLY A 45 -14.08 -8.97 35.01
N ARG A 46 -13.19 -8.43 34.19
CA ARG A 46 -12.69 -7.06 34.31
C ARG A 46 -13.81 -6.06 34.12
N GLY A 47 -13.93 -5.12 35.04
CA GLY A 47 -14.98 -4.11 35.02
C GLY A 47 -15.37 -3.63 36.42
N PHE A 48 -16.58 -3.10 36.53
CA PHE A 48 -17.07 -2.51 37.77
C PHE A 48 -18.48 -3.00 38.09
N LEU A 49 -18.72 -3.27 39.38
CA LEU A 49 -20.07 -3.42 39.89
C LEU A 49 -20.79 -2.07 39.86
N ILE A 50 -21.97 -2.06 39.27
CA ILE A 50 -22.82 -0.87 39.15
C ILE A 50 -24.23 -1.17 39.61
N PRO A 51 -25.00 -0.14 40.01
CA PRO A 51 -26.43 -0.32 40.23
C PRO A 51 -27.13 -0.84 38.97
N ASP A 52 -28.17 -1.66 39.14
CA ASP A 52 -29.05 -2.06 38.04
C ASP A 52 -29.91 -0.88 37.52
N SER A 53 -30.80 -1.13 36.56
CA SER A 53 -31.70 -0.09 36.02
C SER A 53 -32.76 0.38 37.02
N ALA A 54 -33.04 -0.40 38.07
CA ALA A 54 -33.94 -0.03 39.15
C ALA A 54 -33.21 0.66 40.32
N GLY A 55 -31.88 0.77 40.27
CA GLY A 55 -31.05 1.45 41.26
C GLY A 55 -30.54 0.55 42.39
N HIS A 56 -30.75 -0.76 42.34
CA HIS A 56 -30.21 -1.69 43.34
C HIS A 56 -28.69 -1.75 43.22
N SER A 57 -27.98 -1.36 44.29
CA SER A 57 -26.52 -1.28 44.30
C SER A 57 -25.86 -2.64 44.11
N GLY A 58 -24.79 -2.69 43.29
CA GLY A 58 -24.01 -3.91 43.05
C GLY A 58 -24.73 -5.03 42.29
N ALA A 59 -25.95 -4.80 41.81
CA ALA A 59 -26.77 -5.79 41.13
C ALA A 59 -26.46 -5.92 39.62
N SER A 60 -25.54 -5.11 39.08
CA SER A 60 -25.19 -5.09 37.66
C SER A 60 -23.68 -4.91 37.44
N HIS A 61 -23.25 -5.13 36.19
CA HIS A 61 -21.86 -5.08 35.74
C HIS A 61 -21.73 -4.12 34.56
N ILE A 62 -20.57 -3.48 34.48
CA ILE A 62 -20.10 -2.87 33.24
C ILE A 62 -18.68 -3.38 33.01
N GLY A 63 -18.52 -4.27 32.03
CA GLY A 63 -17.26 -4.94 31.83
C GLY A 63 -17.37 -6.22 31.02
N ASP A 64 -16.26 -6.96 31.02
CA ASP A 64 -16.18 -8.26 30.37
C ASP A 64 -16.66 -9.40 31.28
N TYR A 65 -16.93 -10.54 30.64
CA TYR A 65 -17.32 -11.80 31.25
C TYR A 65 -16.35 -12.88 30.79
N VAL A 66 -15.52 -13.37 31.71
CA VAL A 66 -14.57 -14.46 31.48
C VAL A 66 -15.14 -15.79 31.96
N SER A 67 -16.04 -15.76 32.95
CA SER A 67 -16.68 -16.97 33.50
C SER A 67 -17.82 -17.50 32.64
N ALA A 68 -18.45 -16.65 31.81
CA ALA A 68 -19.65 -17.00 31.04
C ALA A 68 -19.37 -17.90 29.82
N VAL A 69 -18.19 -17.79 29.22
CA VAL A 69 -17.81 -18.54 28.00
C VAL A 69 -16.42 -19.13 28.21
N PRO A 70 -16.28 -20.45 28.45
CA PRO A 70 -14.98 -21.06 28.76
C PRO A 70 -13.91 -20.74 27.70
N GLY A 71 -12.78 -20.19 28.15
CA GLY A 71 -11.64 -19.87 27.29
C GLY A 71 -11.80 -18.62 26.42
N ALA A 72 -12.86 -17.84 26.60
CA ALA A 72 -13.11 -16.61 25.86
C ALA A 72 -13.49 -15.46 26.79
N ILE A 73 -13.08 -14.25 26.41
CA ILE A 73 -13.57 -13.03 27.02
C ILE A 73 -14.79 -12.60 26.21
N ALA A 74 -15.90 -12.34 26.88
CA ALA A 74 -17.15 -12.00 26.23
C ALA A 74 -17.81 -10.76 26.82
N TYR A 75 -18.67 -10.12 26.04
CA TYR A 75 -19.44 -8.95 26.43
C TYR A 75 -20.91 -9.18 26.14
N CYS A 76 -21.78 -8.69 27.00
CA CYS A 76 -23.21 -8.70 26.76
C CYS A 76 -23.55 -7.81 25.57
N ALA A 77 -24.57 -8.20 24.79
CA ALA A 77 -24.97 -7.46 23.58
C ALA A 77 -26.41 -6.92 23.60
N ASP A 78 -27.24 -7.33 24.56
CA ASP A 78 -28.68 -7.06 24.59
C ASP A 78 -29.13 -6.43 25.92
N PRO A 79 -28.90 -5.12 26.14
CA PRO A 79 -29.20 -4.47 27.40
C PRO A 79 -30.67 -4.67 27.81
N GLY A 80 -30.89 -4.99 29.09
CA GLY A 80 -32.23 -5.24 29.64
C GLY A 80 -32.64 -6.70 29.69
N LEU A 81 -31.93 -7.61 29.00
CA LEU A 81 -32.09 -9.06 29.21
C LEU A 81 -31.35 -9.54 30.46
N ALA A 82 -31.77 -10.70 30.97
CA ALA A 82 -31.17 -11.31 32.15
C ALA A 82 -29.68 -11.63 31.91
N GLY A 83 -28.85 -11.42 32.94
CA GLY A 83 -27.40 -11.62 32.81
C GLY A 83 -27.00 -13.07 32.49
N PRO A 84 -25.72 -13.32 32.17
CA PRO A 84 -25.25 -14.63 31.69
C PRO A 84 -25.51 -15.82 32.64
N GLY A 85 -25.66 -15.57 33.95
CA GLY A 85 -26.03 -16.61 34.90
C GLY A 85 -27.41 -17.25 34.65
N ALA A 86 -28.31 -16.54 33.96
CA ALA A 86 -29.63 -17.05 33.58
C ALA A 86 -29.65 -17.78 32.23
N ALA A 87 -28.52 -17.88 31.53
CA ALA A 87 -28.45 -18.35 30.15
C ALA A 87 -28.83 -19.84 29.96
N GLY A 88 -28.81 -20.65 31.02
CA GLY A 88 -28.97 -22.11 30.89
C GLY A 88 -27.86 -22.77 30.07
N GLY A 89 -26.70 -22.10 29.97
CA GLY A 89 -25.60 -22.45 29.07
C GLY A 89 -25.66 -21.70 27.74
N TYR A 90 -24.55 -21.75 27.01
CA TYR A 90 -24.40 -21.12 25.70
C TYR A 90 -24.11 -22.17 24.64
N GLY A 91 -24.68 -21.97 23.45
CA GLY A 91 -24.36 -22.76 22.27
C GLY A 91 -22.97 -22.44 21.71
N ALA A 92 -22.64 -23.10 20.59
CA ALA A 92 -21.37 -22.87 19.91
C ALA A 92 -21.24 -21.44 19.37
N ALA A 93 -20.02 -20.92 19.39
CA ALA A 93 -19.69 -19.62 18.82
C ALA A 93 -19.91 -19.62 17.29
N ARG A 94 -20.57 -18.58 16.79
CA ARG A 94 -20.82 -18.38 15.35
C ARG A 94 -20.49 -16.97 14.94
N ASP A 95 -20.21 -16.79 13.66
CA ASP A 95 -19.96 -15.47 13.07
C ASP A 95 -21.28 -14.86 12.57
N TYR A 96 -21.44 -13.56 12.81
CA TYR A 96 -22.61 -12.78 12.46
C TYR A 96 -22.17 -11.53 11.67
N THR A 97 -22.65 -11.44 10.44
CA THR A 97 -22.49 -10.27 9.56
C THR A 97 -23.62 -9.25 9.73
N SER A 98 -24.68 -9.64 10.45
CA SER A 98 -25.83 -8.81 10.77
C SER A 98 -26.22 -9.01 12.23
N TRP A 99 -26.66 -7.94 12.88
CA TRP A 99 -27.14 -8.00 14.26
C TRP A 99 -28.47 -7.26 14.39
N THR A 100 -29.43 -7.86 15.09
CA THR A 100 -30.67 -7.20 15.48
C THR A 100 -30.73 -7.17 16.99
N SER A 101 -30.81 -5.97 17.57
CA SER A 101 -30.94 -5.75 18.99
C SER A 101 -32.21 -6.42 19.52
N GLN A 102 -32.11 -7.29 20.53
CA GLN A 102 -33.30 -7.81 21.20
C GLN A 102 -33.93 -6.77 22.13
N ALA A 103 -33.14 -5.81 22.60
CA ALA A 103 -33.60 -4.72 23.46
C ALA A 103 -34.51 -3.72 22.72
N THR A 104 -34.23 -3.46 21.43
CA THR A 104 -34.94 -2.43 20.64
C THR A 104 -35.69 -2.97 19.44
N GLY A 105 -35.45 -4.22 19.02
CA GLY A 105 -35.96 -4.79 17.78
C GLY A 105 -35.34 -4.20 16.51
N ARG A 106 -34.38 -3.29 16.62
CA ARG A 106 -33.76 -2.60 15.48
C ARG A 106 -32.51 -3.34 15.00
N ALA A 107 -32.35 -3.41 13.68
CA ALA A 107 -31.13 -3.93 13.06
C ALA A 107 -29.99 -2.91 13.18
N ALA A 108 -28.83 -3.36 13.64
CA ALA A 108 -27.59 -2.60 13.52
C ALA A 108 -27.16 -2.56 12.05
N SER A 109 -26.67 -1.42 11.60
CA SER A 109 -26.11 -1.28 10.26
C SER A 109 -24.85 -2.14 10.09
N ALA A 110 -24.50 -2.49 8.86
CA ALA A 110 -23.26 -3.23 8.57
C ALA A 110 -22.01 -2.50 9.09
N ALA A 111 -22.01 -1.16 9.04
CA ALA A 111 -20.94 -0.35 9.62
C ALA A 111 -20.86 -0.51 11.15
N GLN A 112 -21.99 -0.52 11.86
CA GLN A 112 -22.02 -0.72 13.32
C GLN A 112 -21.56 -2.13 13.72
N VAL A 113 -21.97 -3.16 12.98
CA VAL A 113 -21.49 -4.54 13.20
C VAL A 113 -19.97 -4.61 13.02
N SER A 114 -19.45 -4.04 11.94
CA SER A 114 -18.01 -4.01 11.66
C SER A 114 -17.23 -3.19 12.69
N GLN A 115 -17.76 -2.05 13.13
CA GLN A 115 -17.15 -1.23 14.19
C GLN A 115 -17.13 -1.96 15.53
N ALA A 116 -18.19 -2.70 15.88
CA ALA A 116 -18.22 -3.48 17.10
C ALA A 116 -17.21 -4.63 17.04
N ALA A 117 -17.14 -5.32 15.90
CA ALA A 117 -16.11 -6.33 15.64
C ALA A 117 -14.69 -5.75 15.75
N TYR A 118 -14.44 -4.57 15.16
CA TYR A 118 -13.16 -3.87 15.27
C TYR A 118 -12.75 -3.64 16.73
N ILE A 119 -13.66 -3.11 17.56
CA ILE A 119 -13.41 -2.84 18.98
C ILE A 119 -13.17 -4.15 19.73
N LEU A 120 -13.98 -5.19 19.50
CA LEU A 120 -13.79 -6.50 20.11
C LEU A 120 -12.44 -7.13 19.73
N SER A 121 -12.03 -6.99 18.47
CA SER A 121 -10.76 -7.51 17.97
C SER A 121 -9.55 -6.82 18.57
N LYS A 122 -9.58 -5.49 18.68
CA LYS A 122 -8.44 -4.71 19.13
C LYS A 122 -8.38 -4.50 20.64
N TYR A 123 -9.54 -4.31 21.26
CA TYR A 123 -9.68 -3.89 22.65
C TYR A 123 -10.46 -4.86 23.52
N GLY A 124 -11.15 -5.83 22.94
CA GLY A 124 -11.98 -6.78 23.69
C GLY A 124 -11.21 -7.68 24.64
N GLN A 125 -9.92 -7.94 24.40
CA GLN A 125 -9.06 -8.59 25.40
C GLN A 125 -8.57 -7.56 26.42
N ALA A 126 -9.46 -7.14 27.32
CA ALA A 126 -9.22 -6.00 28.19
C ALA A 126 -7.98 -6.18 29.09
N GLY A 127 -7.07 -5.21 29.15
CA GLY A 127 -5.93 -5.24 30.08
C GLY A 127 -6.26 -4.71 31.48
N SER A 128 -7.44 -4.10 31.66
CA SER A 128 -7.85 -3.40 32.88
C SER A 128 -9.36 -3.28 32.99
N ASP A 129 -9.88 -3.01 34.20
CA ASP A 129 -11.31 -2.78 34.44
C ASP A 129 -11.87 -1.61 33.62
N ALA A 130 -11.11 -0.53 33.50
CA ALA A 130 -11.51 0.64 32.70
C ALA A 130 -11.65 0.30 31.21
N GLN A 131 -10.79 -0.57 30.69
CA GLN A 131 -10.89 -1.03 29.30
C GLN A 131 -12.09 -1.97 29.11
N GLY A 132 -12.32 -2.92 30.03
CA GLY A 132 -13.48 -3.80 29.98
C GLY A 132 -14.79 -3.01 29.99
N ALA A 133 -14.90 -2.03 30.89
CA ALA A 133 -16.06 -1.16 30.98
C ALA A 133 -16.28 -0.30 29.73
N ALA A 134 -15.19 0.16 29.09
CA ALA A 134 -15.26 0.90 27.84
C ALA A 134 -15.79 0.03 26.69
N VAL A 135 -15.24 -1.17 26.52
CA VAL A 135 -15.68 -2.09 25.46
C VAL A 135 -17.14 -2.50 25.63
N ASP A 136 -17.59 -2.79 26.86
CA ASP A 136 -19.01 -3.06 27.14
C ASP A 136 -19.92 -1.90 26.68
N ALA A 137 -19.56 -0.67 27.05
CA ALA A 137 -20.32 0.51 26.65
C ALA A 137 -20.36 0.70 25.13
N ASP A 138 -19.25 0.44 24.44
CA ASP A 138 -19.16 0.57 22.98
C ASP A 138 -19.96 -0.52 22.25
N VAL A 139 -19.90 -1.77 22.73
CA VAL A 139 -20.70 -2.89 22.21
C VAL A 139 -22.18 -2.54 22.29
N TYR A 140 -22.67 -2.06 23.44
CA TYR A 140 -24.04 -1.61 23.54
C TYR A 140 -24.34 -0.41 22.64
N SER A 141 -23.42 0.54 22.53
CA SER A 141 -23.63 1.73 21.71
C SER A 141 -23.80 1.42 20.23
N LEU A 142 -23.01 0.48 19.70
CA LEU A 142 -23.04 0.11 18.30
C LEU A 142 -24.18 -0.87 18.00
N LEU A 143 -24.40 -1.86 18.86
CA LEU A 143 -25.39 -2.92 18.61
C LEU A 143 -26.82 -2.54 19.04
N ASN A 144 -26.98 -1.47 19.83
CA ASN A 144 -28.27 -0.97 20.32
C ASN A 144 -28.38 0.54 20.08
N ALA A 145 -27.93 1.01 18.91
CA ALA A 145 -27.93 2.41 18.54
C ALA A 145 -29.32 3.06 18.67
N GLY A 146 -29.36 4.29 19.20
CA GLY A 146 -30.59 5.02 19.47
C GLY A 146 -31.37 4.53 20.71
N SER A 147 -30.77 3.66 21.54
CA SER A 147 -31.31 3.29 22.85
C SER A 147 -30.73 4.15 23.97
N ALA A 148 -31.28 4.04 25.19
CA ALA A 148 -30.71 4.65 26.38
C ALA A 148 -29.28 4.14 26.71
N TYR A 149 -28.87 3.01 26.12
CA TYR A 149 -27.55 2.40 26.32
C TYR A 149 -26.53 2.78 25.24
N ALA A 150 -26.89 3.67 24.30
CA ALA A 150 -25.98 4.09 23.25
C ALA A 150 -25.38 5.48 23.49
N LEU A 151 -24.05 5.56 23.54
CA LEU A 151 -23.31 6.82 23.56
C LEU A 151 -23.48 7.62 22.25
N PRO A 152 -23.30 8.96 22.30
CA PRO A 152 -23.00 9.77 23.49
C PRO A 152 -24.24 10.19 24.30
N ASP A 153 -25.44 10.09 23.74
CA ASP A 153 -26.65 10.72 24.29
C ASP A 153 -27.52 9.79 25.13
N GLY A 154 -27.26 8.48 25.09
CA GLY A 154 -27.97 7.48 25.87
C GLY A 154 -27.82 7.72 27.37
N THR A 155 -28.91 8.10 28.02
CA THR A 155 -28.95 8.45 29.45
C THR A 155 -28.36 7.36 30.33
N ARG A 156 -28.67 6.09 30.05
CA ARG A 156 -28.16 4.94 30.80
C ARG A 156 -26.69 4.67 30.49
N ALA A 157 -26.24 4.83 29.25
CA ALA A 157 -24.82 4.70 28.89
C ALA A 157 -23.96 5.70 29.66
N VAL A 158 -24.35 6.97 29.63
CA VAL A 158 -23.66 8.06 30.34
C VAL A 158 -23.69 7.82 31.85
N GLN A 159 -24.84 7.42 32.39
CA GLN A 159 -24.97 7.14 33.82
C GLN A 159 -24.06 5.99 34.27
N ARG A 160 -24.04 4.86 33.54
CA ARG A 160 -23.20 3.70 33.88
C ARG A 160 -21.72 4.06 33.94
N LEU A 161 -21.25 4.89 33.01
CA LEU A 161 -19.86 5.36 32.97
C LEU A 161 -19.53 6.51 33.94
N SER A 162 -20.54 7.08 34.59
CA SER A 162 -20.38 8.23 35.50
C SER A 162 -20.61 7.87 36.97
N TYR A 163 -20.89 6.61 37.28
CA TYR A 163 -20.98 6.16 38.67
C TYR A 163 -19.64 6.36 39.40
N PRO A 164 -19.64 6.75 40.69
CA PRO A 164 -18.41 7.05 41.42
C PRO A 164 -17.37 5.93 41.45
N GLN A 165 -17.83 4.66 41.41
CA GLN A 165 -16.94 3.50 41.40
C GLN A 165 -16.35 3.17 40.02
N VAL A 166 -16.89 3.74 38.93
CA VAL A 166 -16.37 3.53 37.58
C VAL A 166 -15.26 4.52 37.32
N ALA A 167 -14.08 4.01 36.95
CA ALA A 167 -12.93 4.87 36.68
C ALA A 167 -13.27 5.89 35.57
N PRO A 168 -13.01 7.20 35.76
CA PRO A 168 -13.29 8.23 34.74
C PRO A 168 -12.62 7.94 33.39
N GLN A 169 -11.50 7.22 33.41
CA GLN A 169 -10.78 6.77 32.23
C GLN A 169 -11.63 5.88 31.31
N ALA A 170 -12.59 5.11 31.84
CA ALA A 170 -13.45 4.23 31.04
C ALA A 170 -14.25 5.01 30.00
N LYS A 171 -14.85 6.15 30.37
CA LYS A 171 -15.60 7.02 29.43
C LYS A 171 -14.69 7.59 28.34
N LYS A 172 -13.47 7.97 28.70
CA LYS A 172 -12.47 8.50 27.76
C LYS A 172 -12.06 7.43 26.75
N LEU A 173 -11.84 6.21 27.21
CA LEU A 173 -11.50 5.06 26.35
C LEU A 173 -12.67 4.72 25.41
N ALA A 174 -13.90 4.59 25.92
CA ALA A 174 -15.09 4.29 25.11
C ALA A 174 -15.25 5.28 23.94
N THR A 175 -15.18 6.58 24.25
CA THR A 175 -15.27 7.64 23.23
C THR A 175 -14.14 7.54 22.19
N ALA A 176 -12.91 7.23 22.64
CA ALA A 176 -11.77 7.07 21.76
C ALA A 176 -11.91 5.84 20.84
N TYR A 177 -12.37 4.71 21.38
CA TYR A 177 -12.57 3.47 20.63
C TYR A 177 -13.66 3.60 19.57
N LEU A 178 -14.80 4.21 19.90
CA LEU A 178 -15.84 4.52 18.91
C LEU A 178 -15.33 5.42 17.79
N SER A 179 -14.60 6.49 18.14
CA SER A 179 -14.01 7.40 17.15
C SER A 179 -12.99 6.71 16.25
N GLU A 180 -12.19 5.80 16.81
CA GLU A 180 -11.20 5.05 16.06
C GLU A 180 -11.84 4.00 15.15
N ALA A 181 -12.81 3.24 15.65
CA ALA A 181 -13.57 2.26 14.88
C ALA A 181 -14.30 2.92 13.72
N ALA A 182 -14.89 4.11 13.94
CA ALA A 182 -15.53 4.87 12.87
C ALA A 182 -14.57 5.21 11.71
N ARG A 183 -13.27 5.36 11.99
CA ARG A 183 -12.25 5.69 10.99
C ARG A 183 -11.64 4.44 10.35
N PHE A 184 -11.40 3.40 11.15
CA PHE A 184 -10.52 2.30 10.74
C PHE A 184 -11.18 0.93 10.68
N ALA A 185 -12.46 0.78 11.05
CA ALA A 185 -13.15 -0.49 10.87
C ALA A 185 -13.29 -0.86 9.39
N GLY A 186 -13.25 -2.17 9.11
CA GLY A 186 -13.39 -2.70 7.76
C GLY A 186 -14.84 -2.66 7.24
N PRO A 187 -15.13 -3.31 6.09
CA PRO A 187 -14.22 -4.14 5.29
C PRO A 187 -12.99 -3.38 4.80
N TYR A 188 -11.88 -4.10 4.64
CA TYR A 188 -10.61 -3.54 4.20
C TYR A 188 -10.38 -3.83 2.73
N THR A 189 -9.75 -2.89 2.04
CA THR A 189 -9.33 -3.06 0.66
C THR A 189 -7.82 -2.89 0.55
N VAL A 190 -7.15 -3.78 -0.17
CA VAL A 190 -5.74 -3.60 -0.51
C VAL A 190 -5.64 -3.06 -1.93
N HIS A 191 -4.97 -1.93 -2.09
CA HIS A 191 -4.75 -1.28 -3.37
C HIS A 191 -3.29 -1.46 -3.78
N LEU A 192 -3.08 -1.97 -5.00
CA LEU A 192 -1.79 -2.09 -5.64
C LEU A 192 -1.72 -1.09 -6.79
N GLN A 193 -0.89 -0.06 -6.67
CA GLN A 193 -0.76 1.00 -7.67
C GLN A 193 0.68 1.04 -8.22
N PRO A 194 0.89 0.64 -9.49
CA PRO A 194 2.16 0.93 -10.16
C PRO A 194 2.39 2.44 -10.23
N LEU A 195 3.58 2.88 -9.84
CA LEU A 195 3.96 4.30 -9.97
C LEU A 195 4.47 4.65 -11.37
N ALA A 196 4.76 3.64 -12.19
CA ALA A 196 5.14 3.76 -13.59
C ALA A 196 4.77 2.47 -14.35
N ALA A 197 4.79 2.52 -15.68
CA ALA A 197 4.66 1.32 -16.50
C ALA A 197 5.86 0.38 -16.28
N LEU A 198 5.60 -0.94 -16.31
CA LEU A 198 6.65 -1.95 -16.19
C LEU A 198 7.49 -1.95 -17.48
N ARG A 199 8.78 -1.59 -17.39
CA ARG A 199 9.70 -1.56 -18.53
C ARG A 199 10.78 -2.65 -18.43
N PRO A 200 11.23 -3.22 -19.56
CA PRO A 200 12.29 -4.23 -19.57
C PRO A 200 13.55 -3.77 -18.83
N GLY A 201 13.99 -4.56 -17.86
CA GLY A 201 15.22 -4.30 -17.13
C GLY A 201 15.17 -3.08 -16.18
N VAL A 202 14.03 -2.42 -16.00
CA VAL A 202 13.87 -1.28 -15.08
C VAL A 202 13.07 -1.71 -13.85
N THR A 203 13.54 -1.35 -12.66
CA THR A 203 12.78 -1.55 -11.41
C THR A 203 11.58 -0.61 -11.38
N THR A 204 10.39 -1.17 -11.21
CA THR A 204 9.13 -0.44 -11.07
C THR A 204 8.64 -0.53 -9.64
N ASN A 205 8.31 0.62 -9.05
CA ASN A 205 7.78 0.71 -7.69
C ASN A 205 6.26 0.58 -7.70
N ILE A 206 5.74 -0.28 -6.83
CA ILE A 206 4.32 -0.47 -6.61
C ILE A 206 3.99 0.08 -5.23
N LYS A 207 3.16 1.12 -5.19
CA LYS A 207 2.59 1.62 -3.94
C LYS A 207 1.48 0.67 -3.51
N ILE A 208 1.56 0.22 -2.26
CA ILE A 208 0.57 -0.63 -1.61
C ILE A 208 -0.12 0.19 -0.53
N THR A 209 -1.45 0.18 -0.50
CA THR A 209 -2.21 0.87 0.54
C THR A 209 -3.34 -0.04 1.02
N VAL A 210 -3.48 -0.16 2.33
CA VAL A 210 -4.63 -0.86 2.94
C VAL A 210 -5.59 0.21 3.44
N THR A 211 -6.84 0.19 2.98
CA THR A 211 -7.86 1.16 3.34
C THR A 211 -8.97 0.52 4.15
N SER A 212 -9.52 1.25 5.12
CA SER A 212 -10.73 0.89 5.87
C SER A 212 -11.99 1.15 5.02
N ALA A 213 -13.17 0.77 5.54
CA ALA A 213 -14.44 1.06 4.86
C ALA A 213 -14.72 2.56 4.71
N ALA A 214 -14.21 3.37 5.64
CA ALA A 214 -14.29 4.83 5.57
C ALA A 214 -13.24 5.45 4.63
N GLY A 215 -12.44 4.64 3.93
CA GLY A 215 -11.42 5.08 2.98
C GLY A 215 -10.11 5.56 3.63
N ASN A 216 -9.94 5.37 4.94
CA ASN A 216 -8.71 5.78 5.63
C ASN A 216 -7.63 4.72 5.45
N ALA A 217 -6.39 5.15 5.18
CA ALA A 217 -5.24 4.25 5.14
C ALA A 217 -4.95 3.69 6.55
N VAL A 218 -4.69 2.38 6.65
CA VAL A 218 -4.52 1.68 7.92
C VAL A 218 -3.03 1.42 8.18
N PRO A 219 -2.43 2.00 9.24
CA PRO A 219 -1.01 1.84 9.55
C PRO A 219 -0.70 0.52 10.28
N GLY A 220 0.55 0.05 10.16
CA GLY A 220 1.07 -1.10 10.92
C GLY A 220 0.53 -2.46 10.48
N ILE A 221 -0.04 -2.58 9.28
CA ILE A 221 -0.60 -3.83 8.76
C ILE A 221 0.49 -4.64 8.09
N ARG A 222 0.64 -5.91 8.50
CA ARG A 222 1.57 -6.85 7.89
C ARG A 222 1.04 -7.33 6.54
N LEU A 223 1.90 -7.26 5.53
CA LEU A 223 1.63 -7.67 4.16
C LEU A 223 2.51 -8.87 3.80
N ASN A 224 1.90 -9.97 3.37
CA ASN A 224 2.61 -11.08 2.76
C ASN A 224 2.57 -10.88 1.25
N LEU A 225 3.73 -10.78 0.61
CA LEU A 225 3.88 -10.48 -0.81
C LEU A 225 4.35 -11.73 -1.55
N LYS A 226 3.78 -11.99 -2.71
CA LYS A 226 4.20 -13.05 -3.63
C LYS A 226 4.31 -12.50 -5.03
N ALA A 227 5.41 -12.77 -5.70
CA ALA A 227 5.61 -12.38 -7.10
C ALA A 227 5.74 -13.63 -7.97
N ALA A 228 5.02 -13.62 -9.09
CA ALA A 228 5.12 -14.63 -10.13
C ALA A 228 5.57 -14.00 -11.46
N LEU A 229 6.53 -14.65 -12.12
CA LEU A 229 6.98 -14.35 -13.47
C LEU A 229 6.34 -15.35 -14.43
N ASP A 230 5.53 -14.85 -15.37
CA ASP A 230 4.76 -15.66 -16.33
C ASP A 230 4.01 -16.84 -15.69
N GLY A 231 3.34 -16.55 -14.57
CA GLY A 231 2.53 -17.52 -13.84
C GLY A 231 3.31 -18.46 -12.90
N LYS A 232 4.65 -18.42 -12.89
CA LYS A 232 5.46 -19.19 -11.93
C LYS A 232 5.89 -18.29 -10.79
N GLN A 233 5.58 -18.69 -9.55
CA GLN A 233 6.05 -17.98 -8.37
C GLN A 233 7.58 -17.98 -8.34
N VAL A 234 8.17 -16.80 -8.17
CA VAL A 234 9.64 -16.60 -8.19
C VAL A 234 10.17 -15.90 -6.94
N ALA A 235 9.31 -15.22 -6.18
CA ALA A 235 9.71 -14.55 -4.95
C ALA A 235 8.55 -14.46 -3.95
N GLU A 236 8.90 -14.43 -2.67
CA GLU A 236 8.02 -14.09 -1.55
C GLU A 236 8.74 -13.08 -0.65
N ASP A 237 7.99 -12.19 -0.03
CA ASP A 237 8.51 -11.19 0.90
C ASP A 237 7.44 -10.81 1.94
N THR A 238 7.84 -10.11 2.99
CA THR A 238 6.92 -9.54 3.98
C THR A 238 7.22 -8.08 4.23
N GLU A 239 6.18 -7.26 4.23
CA GLU A 239 6.29 -5.82 4.48
C GLU A 239 5.27 -5.38 5.54
N SER A 240 5.34 -4.12 5.96
CA SER A 240 4.31 -3.53 6.81
C SER A 240 3.97 -2.11 6.39
N THR A 241 2.70 -1.73 6.48
CA THR A 241 2.30 -0.34 6.21
C THR A 241 2.91 0.59 7.25
N ASN A 242 3.47 1.71 6.78
CA ASN A 242 4.05 2.74 7.61
C ASN A 242 2.97 3.55 8.36
N ALA A 243 3.36 4.65 9.02
CA ALA A 243 2.44 5.53 9.76
C ALA A 243 1.34 6.16 8.87
N ASP A 244 1.59 6.30 7.57
CA ASP A 244 0.63 6.81 6.58
C ASP A 244 -0.23 5.71 5.97
N GLY A 245 -0.10 4.46 6.44
CA GLY A 245 -0.82 3.30 5.91
C GLY A 245 -0.34 2.83 4.53
N ILE A 246 0.90 3.16 4.17
CA ILE A 246 1.50 2.87 2.85
C ILE A 246 2.66 1.89 3.02
N ALA A 247 2.80 0.95 2.08
CA ALA A 247 3.99 0.14 1.89
C ALA A 247 4.40 0.19 0.40
N TYR A 248 5.59 -0.31 0.08
CA TYR A 248 6.08 -0.36 -1.29
C TYR A 248 6.62 -1.75 -1.61
N ALA A 249 6.37 -2.19 -2.84
CA ALA A 249 7.04 -3.34 -3.42
C ALA A 249 7.78 -2.92 -4.69
N HIS A 250 8.79 -3.70 -5.06
CA HIS A 250 9.64 -3.41 -6.21
C HIS A 250 9.70 -4.62 -7.13
N VAL A 251 9.32 -4.43 -8.38
CA VAL A 251 9.32 -5.49 -9.39
C VAL A 251 10.23 -5.11 -10.56
N ARG A 252 10.86 -6.11 -11.18
CA ARG A 252 11.70 -5.96 -12.37
C ARG A 252 11.52 -7.19 -13.24
N ALA A 253 11.39 -6.99 -14.54
CA ALA A 253 11.24 -8.08 -15.50
C ALA A 253 12.03 -7.80 -16.77
N ALA A 254 12.47 -8.86 -17.46
CA ALA A 254 13.07 -8.76 -18.78
C ALA A 254 11.99 -8.57 -19.87
N LYS A 255 12.43 -8.28 -21.09
CA LYS A 255 11.57 -8.06 -22.26
C LYS A 255 10.63 -9.26 -22.50
N GLY A 256 9.37 -8.98 -22.79
CA GLY A 256 8.37 -10.00 -23.14
C GLY A 256 7.73 -10.72 -21.95
N HIS A 257 8.24 -10.50 -20.73
CA HIS A 257 7.72 -11.14 -19.53
C HIS A 257 6.60 -10.33 -18.86
N SER A 258 5.80 -11.05 -18.08
CA SER A 258 4.74 -10.53 -17.22
C SER A 258 5.05 -10.80 -15.75
N VAL A 259 4.71 -9.84 -14.88
CA VAL A 259 4.83 -9.97 -13.43
C VAL A 259 3.45 -9.88 -12.82
N THR A 260 3.09 -10.89 -12.02
CA THR A 260 1.93 -10.85 -11.14
C THR A 260 2.41 -10.67 -9.71
N LEU A 261 2.02 -9.57 -9.08
CA LEU A 261 2.20 -9.31 -7.66
C LEU A 261 0.87 -9.62 -6.94
N THR A 262 0.92 -10.55 -6.00
CA THR A 262 -0.19 -10.84 -5.08
C THR A 262 0.22 -10.40 -3.69
N THR A 263 -0.70 -9.80 -2.95
CA THR A 263 -0.50 -9.41 -1.56
C THR A 263 -1.65 -9.89 -0.69
N GLU A 264 -1.34 -10.29 0.53
CA GLU A 264 -2.31 -10.54 1.59
C GLU A 264 -1.98 -9.66 2.80
N ALA A 265 -2.89 -8.76 3.14
CA ALA A 265 -2.90 -8.03 4.40
C ALA A 265 -3.44 -8.95 5.50
N THR A 266 -2.62 -9.28 6.49
CA THR A 266 -2.96 -10.20 7.57
C THR A 266 -3.06 -9.50 8.92
N GLY A 267 -3.81 -10.10 9.85
CA GLY A 267 -3.96 -9.55 11.21
C GLY A 267 -4.79 -8.27 11.27
N LEU A 268 -5.63 -8.03 10.26
CA LEU A 268 -6.58 -6.91 10.28
C LEU A 268 -7.62 -7.14 11.39
N PRO A 269 -8.09 -6.10 12.09
CA PRO A 269 -9.20 -6.25 13.05
C PRO A 269 -10.44 -6.83 12.37
N GLY A 270 -11.19 -7.68 13.07
CA GLY A 270 -12.35 -8.38 12.54
C GLY A 270 -13.45 -7.44 12.01
N THR A 271 -14.24 -7.95 11.07
CA THR A 271 -15.36 -7.23 10.42
C THR A 271 -16.72 -7.89 10.71
N THR A 272 -16.72 -9.03 11.38
CA THR A 272 -17.89 -9.80 11.77
C THR A 272 -17.88 -10.03 13.26
N LEU A 273 -19.07 -10.06 13.87
CA LEU A 273 -19.20 -10.39 15.28
C LEU A 273 -19.09 -11.89 15.46
N ARG A 274 -18.26 -12.34 16.40
CA ARG A 274 -18.30 -13.71 16.87
C ARG A 274 -19.14 -13.76 18.13
N ALA A 275 -20.21 -14.55 18.18
CA ALA A 275 -21.14 -14.54 19.30
C ALA A 275 -21.63 -15.94 19.68
N VAL A 276 -22.02 -16.11 20.94
CA VAL A 276 -22.71 -17.29 21.46
C VAL A 276 -24.12 -16.90 21.88
N LEU A 277 -25.07 -17.80 21.62
CA LEU A 277 -26.47 -17.60 21.98
C LEU A 277 -26.80 -18.43 23.22
N PRO A 278 -27.56 -17.88 24.18
CA PRO A 278 -27.98 -18.61 25.37
C PRO A 278 -29.04 -19.66 25.00
N HIS A 279 -29.11 -20.74 25.79
CA HIS A 279 -30.21 -21.71 25.67
C HIS A 279 -31.53 -21.10 26.16
N ASN A 280 -31.46 -20.28 27.20
CA ASN A 280 -32.55 -19.45 27.68
C ASN A 280 -32.61 -18.14 26.86
N LYS A 281 -33.71 -17.91 26.14
CA LYS A 281 -33.89 -16.74 25.27
C LYS A 281 -34.13 -15.44 26.04
N GLU A 282 -34.43 -15.51 27.33
CA GLU A 282 -34.58 -14.34 28.20
C GLU A 282 -33.23 -13.79 28.69
N ALA A 283 -32.12 -14.50 28.42
CA ALA A 283 -30.78 -14.09 28.80
C ALA A 283 -30.01 -13.36 27.68
N GLN A 284 -28.96 -12.64 28.07
CA GLN A 284 -28.05 -11.91 27.18
C GLN A 284 -27.41 -12.83 26.13
N ARG A 285 -27.35 -12.37 24.87
CA ARG A 285 -26.38 -12.91 23.92
C ARG A 285 -25.01 -12.31 24.19
N MET A 286 -23.96 -13.11 23.96
CA MET A 286 -22.60 -12.71 24.26
C MET A 286 -21.78 -12.58 22.99
N VAL A 287 -21.16 -11.43 22.78
CA VAL A 287 -20.17 -11.21 21.71
C VAL A 287 -18.77 -11.43 22.26
N LEU A 288 -17.91 -12.09 21.49
CA LEU A 288 -16.60 -12.55 21.92
C LEU A 288 -15.51 -11.56 21.51
N ALA A 289 -14.54 -11.38 22.39
CA ALA A 289 -13.32 -10.62 22.13
C ALA A 289 -12.43 -11.31 21.09
N GLY A 290 -11.62 -10.51 20.40
CA GLY A 290 -10.67 -10.97 19.39
C GLY A 290 -11.30 -11.10 18.00
N GLY A 291 -10.78 -12.04 17.23
CA GLY A 291 -11.06 -12.14 15.80
C GLY A 291 -10.10 -11.26 14.99
N THR A 292 -9.72 -11.77 13.84
CA THR A 292 -8.97 -11.04 12.83
C THR A 292 -9.51 -11.42 11.47
N THR A 293 -9.21 -10.60 10.47
CA THR A 293 -9.51 -10.89 9.08
C THR A 293 -8.26 -10.69 8.22
N SER A 294 -8.36 -11.04 6.95
CA SER A 294 -7.36 -10.72 5.94
C SER A 294 -8.02 -10.12 4.70
N ALA A 295 -7.24 -9.39 3.92
CA ALA A 295 -7.66 -8.84 2.64
C ALA A 295 -6.56 -9.09 1.62
N THR A 296 -6.94 -9.51 0.41
CA THR A 296 -5.98 -9.82 -0.66
C THR A 296 -6.17 -8.89 -1.85
N ALA A 297 -5.09 -8.68 -2.59
CA ALA A 297 -5.13 -8.03 -3.89
C ALA A 297 -4.11 -8.64 -4.82
N GLN A 298 -4.38 -8.54 -6.12
CA GLN A 298 -3.48 -8.99 -7.18
C GLN A 298 -3.39 -7.92 -8.27
N LEU A 299 -2.17 -7.74 -8.77
CA LEU A 299 -1.86 -6.86 -9.87
C LEU A 299 -0.99 -7.64 -10.87
N THR A 300 -1.44 -7.74 -12.11
CA THR A 300 -0.65 -8.29 -13.20
C THR A 300 -0.23 -7.17 -14.15
N MET A 301 1.07 -7.09 -14.41
CA MET A 301 1.65 -6.14 -15.35
C MET A 301 2.43 -6.90 -16.41
N LYS A 302 2.39 -6.41 -17.65
CA LYS A 302 3.26 -6.88 -18.71
C LYS A 302 4.28 -5.80 -19.03
N THR A 303 5.48 -6.20 -19.39
CA THR A 303 6.46 -5.25 -19.92
C THR A 303 5.91 -4.53 -21.14
N THR A 304 5.91 -3.20 -21.11
CA THR A 304 5.56 -2.36 -22.24
C THR A 304 6.85 -1.90 -22.93
N GLU A 305 6.93 -2.15 -24.22
CA GLU A 305 8.00 -1.63 -25.07
C GLU A 305 7.61 -0.20 -25.46
N GLU A 306 8.42 0.77 -25.04
CA GLU A 306 8.35 2.15 -25.52
C GLU A 306 9.62 2.28 -26.34
N GLY A 307 9.52 2.38 -27.66
CA GLY A 307 10.67 2.44 -28.54
C GLY A 307 11.49 3.72 -28.35
N GLY A 308 12.29 4.07 -29.33
CA GLY A 308 13.00 5.35 -29.36
C GLY A 308 13.13 5.87 -30.78
N ARG A 309 13.41 7.17 -30.92
CA ARG A 309 13.64 7.80 -32.23
C ARG A 309 15.13 7.95 -32.49
N ILE A 310 15.51 7.88 -33.76
CA ILE A 310 16.87 8.21 -34.20
C ILE A 310 16.84 9.63 -34.78
N LYS A 311 17.63 10.52 -34.19
CA LYS A 311 17.88 11.88 -34.69
C LYS A 311 19.19 11.90 -35.47
N VAL A 312 19.11 12.12 -36.77
CA VAL A 312 20.25 12.35 -37.64
C VAL A 312 20.59 13.84 -37.65
N VAL A 313 21.86 14.17 -37.42
CA VAL A 313 22.41 15.52 -37.51
C VAL A 313 23.48 15.54 -38.60
N LYS A 314 23.19 16.23 -39.69
CA LYS A 314 23.98 16.22 -40.91
C LYS A 314 24.75 17.52 -41.11
N THR A 315 26.06 17.40 -41.30
CA THR A 315 26.94 18.56 -41.49
C THR A 315 27.94 18.35 -42.64
N ALA A 316 28.40 19.47 -43.19
CA ALA A 316 29.49 19.50 -44.15
C ALA A 316 30.83 19.33 -43.41
N GLY A 317 31.65 18.37 -43.83
CA GLY A 317 32.91 18.04 -43.16
C GLY A 317 33.97 19.16 -43.26
N ASP A 318 33.90 19.98 -44.30
CA ASP A 318 34.82 21.09 -44.57
C ASP A 318 34.48 22.38 -43.83
N THR A 319 33.19 22.70 -43.66
CA THR A 319 32.74 23.96 -43.05
C THR A 319 32.02 23.79 -41.71
N GLY A 320 31.63 22.58 -41.34
CA GLY A 320 30.80 22.30 -40.16
C GLY A 320 29.35 22.77 -40.26
N LYS A 321 28.95 23.38 -41.40
CA LYS A 321 27.59 23.89 -41.61
C LYS A 321 26.58 22.75 -41.77
N PRO A 322 25.31 22.96 -41.36
CA PRO A 322 24.25 21.97 -41.57
C PRO A 322 23.99 21.73 -43.05
N LEU A 323 23.67 20.49 -43.41
CA LEU A 323 23.29 20.10 -44.77
C LEU A 323 21.84 19.64 -44.83
N GLY A 324 20.95 20.49 -45.32
CA GLY A 324 19.55 20.17 -45.60
C GLY A 324 19.35 19.55 -46.98
N GLY A 325 18.32 18.72 -47.13
CA GLY A 325 17.98 18.04 -48.38
C GLY A 325 18.64 16.68 -48.58
N VAL A 326 19.43 16.19 -47.63
CA VAL A 326 20.09 14.88 -47.69
C VAL A 326 19.10 13.77 -47.35
N LYS A 327 19.02 12.71 -48.17
CA LYS A 327 18.10 11.58 -47.96
C LYS A 327 18.76 10.44 -47.22
N PHE A 328 18.03 9.88 -46.25
CA PHE A 328 18.46 8.78 -45.41
C PHE A 328 17.46 7.62 -45.43
N ALA A 329 17.98 6.42 -45.19
CA ALA A 329 17.24 5.23 -44.85
C ALA A 329 17.79 4.63 -43.55
N VAL A 330 16.92 4.19 -42.66
CA VAL A 330 17.29 3.38 -41.49
C VAL A 330 16.94 1.94 -41.78
N ARG A 331 17.91 1.04 -41.62
CA ARG A 331 17.76 -0.41 -41.80
C ARG A 331 17.86 -1.14 -40.46
N ASP A 332 17.03 -2.16 -40.27
CA ASP A 332 17.12 -3.06 -39.13
C ASP A 332 18.25 -4.09 -39.29
N LYS A 333 18.41 -4.97 -38.30
CA LYS A 333 19.43 -6.04 -38.29
C LYS A 333 19.34 -7.01 -39.47
N ASP A 334 18.16 -7.13 -40.10
CA ASP A 334 17.93 -8.02 -41.24
C ASP A 334 18.13 -7.29 -42.58
N GLY A 335 18.59 -6.03 -42.54
CA GLY A 335 18.82 -5.17 -43.69
C GLY A 335 17.55 -4.55 -44.26
N LYS A 336 16.39 -4.73 -43.62
CA LYS A 336 15.12 -4.17 -44.09
C LYS A 336 15.04 -2.70 -43.73
N THR A 337 14.68 -1.86 -44.70
CA THR A 337 14.42 -0.44 -44.47
C THR A 337 13.16 -0.27 -43.62
N VAL A 338 13.30 0.35 -42.45
CA VAL A 338 12.23 0.58 -41.47
C VAL A 338 11.83 2.06 -41.34
N ALA A 339 12.68 2.98 -41.79
CA ALA A 339 12.36 4.40 -41.88
C ALA A 339 13.13 5.05 -43.04
N THR A 340 12.56 6.10 -43.61
CA THR A 340 13.25 6.96 -44.59
C THR A 340 12.89 8.42 -44.31
N GLY A 341 13.75 9.34 -44.72
CA GLY A 341 13.45 10.76 -44.64
C GLY A 341 14.57 11.63 -45.12
N THR A 342 14.39 12.94 -44.95
CA THR A 342 15.26 13.96 -45.53
C THR A 342 15.58 15.01 -44.47
N THR A 343 16.83 15.45 -44.42
CA THR A 343 17.24 16.49 -43.48
C THR A 343 16.59 17.83 -43.81
N ASN A 344 16.13 18.54 -42.78
CA ASN A 344 15.59 19.88 -42.89
C ASN A 344 16.72 20.92 -43.10
N ALA A 345 16.39 22.22 -43.17
CA ALA A 345 17.37 23.29 -43.37
C ALA A 345 18.47 23.35 -42.29
N ASP A 346 18.18 22.85 -41.08
CA ASP A 346 19.15 22.75 -39.97
C ASP A 346 19.99 21.48 -40.01
N GLY A 347 19.87 20.69 -41.10
CA GLY A 347 20.57 19.42 -41.27
C GLY A 347 20.01 18.31 -40.39
N ILE A 348 18.79 18.43 -39.88
CA ILE A 348 18.21 17.48 -38.93
C ILE A 348 17.11 16.66 -39.59
N TRP A 349 17.14 15.36 -39.37
CA TRP A 349 16.00 14.47 -39.60
C TRP A 349 15.78 13.59 -38.37
N GLN A 350 14.53 13.29 -38.04
CA GLN A 350 14.19 12.39 -36.93
C GLN A 350 13.16 11.35 -37.41
N THR A 351 13.36 10.10 -37.04
CA THR A 351 12.43 9.01 -37.35
C THR A 351 11.16 9.10 -36.51
N ALA A 352 10.12 8.36 -36.93
CA ALA A 352 9.09 7.91 -35.98
C ALA A 352 9.70 6.99 -34.91
N GLU A 353 8.93 6.66 -33.88
CA GLU A 353 9.39 5.76 -32.83
C GLU A 353 9.65 4.36 -33.39
N LEU A 354 10.85 3.84 -33.12
CA LEU A 354 11.32 2.52 -33.54
C LEU A 354 11.47 1.62 -32.31
N PRO A 355 11.13 0.32 -32.38
CA PRO A 355 11.39 -0.61 -31.29
C PRO A 355 12.87 -0.61 -30.88
N ALA A 356 13.18 -0.88 -29.60
CA ALA A 356 14.56 -1.04 -29.20
C ALA A 356 15.27 -2.15 -30.00
N GLY A 357 16.48 -1.85 -30.45
CA GLY A 357 17.25 -2.69 -31.36
C GLY A 357 18.43 -1.96 -31.96
N GLU A 358 19.24 -2.71 -32.70
CA GLU A 358 20.37 -2.18 -33.47
C GLU A 358 19.91 -1.81 -34.88
N TYR A 359 20.35 -0.64 -35.34
CA TYR A 359 20.00 -0.09 -36.64
C TYR A 359 21.21 0.45 -37.37
N THR A 360 21.10 0.50 -38.69
CA THR A 360 22.06 1.15 -39.57
C THR A 360 21.41 2.36 -40.24
N VAL A 361 21.97 3.55 -40.03
CA VAL A 361 21.61 4.77 -40.75
C VAL A 361 22.45 4.83 -42.02
N HIS A 362 21.79 4.71 -43.16
CA HIS A 362 22.39 4.70 -44.50
C HIS A 362 22.02 5.99 -45.23
N GLU A 363 23.02 6.71 -45.71
CA GLU A 363 22.81 7.87 -46.58
C GLU A 363 22.49 7.37 -48.00
N VAL A 364 21.34 7.81 -48.53
CA VAL A 364 20.84 7.36 -49.84
C VAL A 364 21.21 8.37 -50.92
N GLU A 365 21.15 9.66 -50.61
CA GLU A 365 21.40 10.74 -51.57
C GLU A 365 22.00 11.94 -50.84
N ALA A 366 23.24 12.28 -51.19
CA ALA A 366 23.91 13.50 -50.75
C ALA A 366 23.46 14.71 -51.60
N VAL A 367 23.69 15.92 -51.10
CA VAL A 367 23.50 17.15 -51.88
C VAL A 367 24.65 17.37 -52.87
N ASP A 368 24.39 18.14 -53.94
CA ASP A 368 25.35 18.41 -55.00
C ASP A 368 26.72 18.87 -54.47
N GLY A 369 27.77 18.22 -54.97
CA GLY A 369 29.15 18.52 -54.61
C GLY A 369 29.64 17.86 -53.34
N TYR A 370 28.90 16.93 -52.75
CA TYR A 370 29.31 16.11 -51.60
C TYR A 370 29.28 14.61 -51.92
N GLN A 371 30.17 13.85 -51.30
CA GLN A 371 30.20 12.38 -51.37
C GLN A 371 29.31 11.79 -50.28
N LEU A 372 28.65 10.67 -50.57
CA LEU A 372 27.88 9.90 -49.60
C LEU A 372 28.74 9.48 -48.40
N ALA A 373 28.23 9.68 -47.18
CA ALA A 373 28.87 9.17 -45.99
C ALA A 373 28.76 7.64 -45.88
N SER A 374 29.68 7.04 -45.11
CA SER A 374 29.58 5.64 -44.73
C SER A 374 28.44 5.41 -43.73
N ASP A 375 27.92 4.18 -43.74
CA ASP A 375 26.89 3.72 -42.80
C ASP A 375 27.26 4.00 -41.34
N GLN A 376 26.27 4.41 -40.56
CA GLN A 376 26.40 4.62 -39.12
C GLN A 376 25.58 3.60 -38.35
N HIS A 377 26.17 2.94 -37.37
CA HIS A 377 25.46 2.01 -36.48
C HIS A 377 24.96 2.72 -35.24
N VAL A 378 23.72 2.44 -34.84
CA VAL A 378 23.09 3.05 -33.67
C VAL A 378 22.17 2.06 -32.97
N ALA A 379 22.26 2.03 -31.64
CA ALA A 379 21.36 1.28 -30.79
C ALA A 379 20.22 2.20 -30.31
N VAL A 380 18.98 1.80 -30.56
CA VAL A 380 17.81 2.39 -29.90
C VAL A 380 17.53 1.59 -28.63
N THR A 381 17.40 2.29 -27.51
CA THR A 381 17.05 1.67 -26.22
C THR A 381 15.67 2.15 -25.78
N ASP A 382 14.90 1.30 -25.12
CA ASP A 382 13.50 1.61 -24.80
C ASP A 382 13.38 2.93 -24.02
N GLY A 383 12.52 3.83 -24.49
CA GLY A 383 12.25 5.14 -23.90
C GLY A 383 13.40 6.15 -24.03
N LYS A 384 14.41 5.89 -24.87
CA LYS A 384 15.52 6.83 -25.13
C LYS A 384 15.74 7.04 -26.62
N ASP A 385 15.70 8.31 -27.02
CA ASP A 385 16.09 8.72 -28.37
C ASP A 385 17.61 8.61 -28.52
N ALA A 386 18.05 8.18 -29.70
CA ALA A 386 19.45 8.11 -30.09
C ALA A 386 19.77 9.25 -31.07
N ALA A 387 20.99 9.78 -31.03
CA ALA A 387 21.46 10.80 -31.95
C ALA A 387 22.69 10.31 -32.72
N VAL A 388 22.69 10.53 -34.03
CA VAL A 388 23.78 10.16 -34.93
C VAL A 388 24.25 11.39 -35.69
N ALA A 389 25.53 11.72 -35.59
CA ALA A 389 26.14 12.80 -36.35
C ALA A 389 26.78 12.22 -37.62
N VAL A 390 26.40 12.75 -38.79
CA VAL A 390 26.90 12.32 -40.10
C VAL A 390 27.60 13.51 -40.78
N ARG A 391 28.77 13.27 -41.38
CA ARG A 391 29.59 14.28 -42.06
C ARG A 391 29.87 13.88 -43.50
N ASP A 392 29.63 14.77 -44.45
CA ASP A 392 30.06 14.55 -45.85
C ASP A 392 31.35 15.26 -46.18
N VAL A 393 32.10 14.65 -47.10
CA VAL A 393 33.29 15.23 -47.69
C VAL A 393 32.92 15.88 -49.02
N ARG A 394 33.36 17.12 -49.22
CA ARG A 394 33.13 17.85 -50.47
C ARG A 394 33.93 17.22 -51.61
N ILE A 395 33.30 17.05 -52.77
CA ILE A 395 33.97 16.59 -54.00
C ILE A 395 34.93 17.70 -54.46
N PRO A 396 36.25 17.42 -54.59
CA PRO A 396 37.20 18.40 -55.07
C PRO A 396 36.84 18.86 -56.50
N LYS A 397 36.80 20.17 -56.75
CA LYS A 397 36.68 20.68 -58.12
C LYS A 397 37.92 20.23 -58.92
N PRO A 398 37.75 19.69 -60.15
CA PRO A 398 38.88 19.40 -61.02
C PRO A 398 39.72 20.67 -61.23
N ALA A 399 41.03 20.55 -61.13
CA ALA A 399 41.93 21.65 -61.47
C ALA A 399 41.71 22.04 -62.94
N VAL A 400 41.49 23.33 -63.20
CA VAL A 400 41.39 23.85 -64.57
C VAL A 400 42.71 23.52 -65.30
N PRO A 401 42.68 22.84 -66.45
CA PRO A 401 43.90 22.56 -67.21
C PRO A 401 44.61 23.86 -67.56
N LYS A 402 45.92 23.96 -67.27
CA LYS A 402 46.73 25.11 -67.70
C LYS A 402 46.67 25.19 -69.24
N PRO A 403 46.42 26.37 -69.84
CA PRO A 403 46.45 26.53 -71.30
C PRO A 403 47.80 26.06 -71.85
N ARG A 404 47.80 25.23 -72.90
CA ARG A 404 49.05 24.92 -73.62
C ARG A 404 49.50 26.20 -74.34
N PRO A 405 50.78 26.63 -74.21
CA PRO A 405 51.29 27.73 -75.00
C PRO A 405 51.23 27.37 -76.49
N VAL A 406 50.58 28.23 -77.27
CA VAL A 406 50.54 28.13 -78.74
C VAL A 406 51.84 28.73 -79.28
N THR A 407 52.78 27.88 -79.72
CA THR A 407 53.96 28.34 -80.44
C THR A 407 53.62 28.51 -81.91
N ILE A 408 53.39 29.75 -82.36
CA ILE A 408 53.27 30.06 -83.79
C ILE A 408 54.69 30.09 -84.37
N LYS A 409 55.04 29.10 -85.21
CA LYS A 409 56.26 29.19 -86.03
C LYS A 409 56.04 30.28 -87.09
N VAL A 410 56.69 31.42 -86.91
CA VAL A 410 56.82 32.43 -87.97
C VAL A 410 57.71 31.84 -89.06
N LEU A 411 57.19 31.74 -90.28
CA LEU A 411 57.97 31.34 -91.46
C LEU A 411 58.97 32.47 -91.81
N PRO A 412 60.20 32.14 -92.22
CA PRO A 412 61.22 33.14 -92.53
C PRO A 412 60.82 33.98 -93.76
N GLN A 413 60.94 35.30 -93.63
CA GLN A 413 60.80 36.25 -94.73
C GLN A 413 62.01 36.10 -95.66
N THR A 414 61.78 35.81 -96.95
CA THR A 414 62.80 35.88 -98.00
C THR A 414 63.07 37.34 -98.33
N GLY A 415 64.29 37.81 -98.05
CA GLY A 415 64.76 39.16 -98.41
C GLY A 415 65.00 39.33 -99.91
N ALA A 416 65.04 40.60 -100.34
CA ALA A 416 65.58 41.06 -101.63
C ALA A 416 66.95 41.69 -101.42
#